data_AF-A0A0A1WDB4-F1
#
_entry.id   AF-A0A0A1WDB4-F1
#
_cell.length_a   1.000
_cell.length_b   1.000
_cell.length_c   1.000
_cell.angle_alpha   90.00
_cell.angle_beta   90.00
_cell.angle_gamma   90.00
#
_symmetry.space_group_name_H-M   'P 1'
#
loop_
_entity.id
_entity.type
_entity.pdbx_description
1 polymer ?
#
loop_
_entity_poly.entity_id
_entity_poly.type
_entity_poly.pdbx_seq_one_letter_code
_entity_poly.pdbx_strand_id
1 'polypeptide(L)'
;EAKATEEMLNQRMSAEIKAIDEHWNEKISKMSSQQTQSISGKVPLLNQTVNELSNQPRKSSKFATPKNRPAEHACEKIRKDLRSIGLTYITGTPIYYFWLYTPKKNRNFCNGALIDKRFVLTLSDCFLPDTFIEVKLSFSSGPKGIKAIHRHPDYSSETASLHNIGLIELDSDVDYAHDLYPVCLYTSQLNPKILKNRYSELQIVADTECGKKYTSTEVCVRNLKHGSVSSGEPIYVEEIEYPIYKLFGLVGKKSYDRKPYWIGKVFDHLDF
;
A
#
# COMPACT_ATOMS: atom_id res chain seq x y z
N GLU A 1 5.34 66.95 31.84
CA GLU A 1 4.54 66.80 30.60
C GLU A 1 4.77 65.45 29.91
N ALA A 2 5.98 65.06 29.52
CA ALA A 2 6.25 63.79 28.80
C ALA A 2 5.70 62.50 29.46
N LYS A 3 5.75 62.40 30.80
CA LYS A 3 5.26 61.21 31.53
C LYS A 3 3.74 61.06 31.51
N ALA A 4 3.01 62.19 31.49
CA ALA A 4 1.55 62.19 31.43
C ALA A 4 1.05 61.82 30.02
N THR A 5 1.78 62.21 28.97
CA THR A 5 1.47 61.84 27.59
C THR A 5 1.71 60.36 27.30
N GLU A 6 2.76 59.77 27.87
CA GLU A 6 3.05 58.33 27.75
C GLU A 6 1.99 57.48 28.47
N GLU A 7 1.53 57.92 29.65
CA GLU A 7 0.49 57.23 30.42
C GLU A 7 -0.87 57.28 29.72
N MET A 8 -1.22 58.41 29.09
CA MET A 8 -2.41 58.54 28.25
C MET A 8 -2.33 57.67 26.99
N LEU A 9 -1.16 57.55 26.37
CA LEU A 9 -0.96 56.70 25.18
C LEU A 9 -1.12 55.21 25.54
N ASN A 10 -0.55 54.79 26.66
CA ASN A 10 -0.66 53.41 27.16
C ASN A 10 -2.09 53.05 27.56
N GLN A 11 -2.85 53.97 28.16
CA GLN A 11 -4.27 53.75 28.46
C GLN A 11 -5.10 53.60 27.18
N ARG A 12 -4.84 54.42 26.16
CA ARG A 12 -5.53 54.33 24.87
C ARG A 12 -5.22 53.02 24.15
N MET A 13 -3.95 52.62 24.11
CA MET A 13 -3.52 51.36 23.50
C MET A 13 -4.12 50.14 24.23
N SER A 14 -4.20 50.18 25.56
CA SER A 14 -4.84 49.13 26.36
C SER A 14 -6.34 49.01 26.08
N ALA A 15 -7.03 50.14 25.91
CA ALA A 15 -8.45 50.16 25.54
C ALA A 15 -8.70 49.60 24.13
N GLU A 16 -7.82 49.92 23.16
CA GLU A 16 -7.91 49.40 21.79
C GLU A 16 -7.64 47.89 21.73
N ILE A 17 -6.64 47.38 22.47
CA ILE A 17 -6.38 45.94 22.57
C ILE A 17 -7.58 45.21 23.17
N LYS A 18 -8.19 45.76 24.22
CA LYS A 18 -9.38 45.18 24.86
C LYS A 18 -10.58 45.13 23.92
N ALA A 19 -10.82 46.20 23.15
CA ALA A 19 -11.90 46.24 22.17
C ALA A 19 -11.70 45.22 21.03
N ILE A 20 -10.44 45.02 20.59
CA ILE A 20 -10.09 44.01 19.58
C ILE A 20 -10.33 42.60 20.13
N ASP A 21 -9.95 42.33 21.38
CA ASP A 21 -10.14 41.03 22.02
C ASP A 21 -11.63 40.70 22.21
N GLU A 22 -12.43 41.66 22.69
CA GLU A 22 -13.90 41.51 22.81
C GLU A 22 -14.55 41.23 21.44
N HIS A 23 -14.12 41.93 20.38
CA HIS A 23 -14.61 41.70 19.03
C HIS A 23 -14.28 40.31 18.49
N TRP A 24 -13.04 39.83 18.70
CA TRP A 24 -12.63 38.50 18.28
C TRP A 24 -13.33 37.40 19.07
N ASN A 25 -13.52 37.57 20.38
CA ASN A 25 -14.26 36.63 21.22
C ASN A 25 -15.72 36.51 20.79
N GLU A 26 -16.38 37.62 20.46
CA GLU A 26 -17.75 37.60 19.93
C GLU A 26 -17.83 36.89 18.58
N LYS A 27 -16.85 37.13 17.69
CA LYS A 27 -16.76 36.49 16.37
C LYS A 27 -16.51 34.98 16.48
N ILE A 28 -15.61 34.55 17.36
CA ILE A 28 -15.33 33.14 17.64
C ILE A 28 -16.57 32.45 18.23
N SER A 29 -17.29 33.12 19.14
CA SER A 29 -18.54 32.58 19.70
C SER A 29 -19.64 32.41 18.64
N LYS A 30 -19.76 33.33 17.69
CA LYS A 30 -20.71 33.23 16.56
C LYS A 30 -20.32 32.13 15.57
N MET A 31 -19.03 31.98 15.28
CA MET A 31 -18.52 30.89 14.43
C MET A 31 -18.72 29.52 15.08
N SER A 32 -18.46 29.41 16.39
CA SER A 32 -18.69 28.20 17.18
C SER A 32 -20.16 27.81 17.18
N SER A 33 -21.08 28.75 17.45
CA SER A 33 -22.52 28.46 17.45
C SER A 33 -23.08 28.09 16.08
N GLN A 34 -22.60 28.72 15.00
CA GLN A 34 -22.93 28.32 13.62
C GLN A 34 -22.42 26.91 13.28
N GLN A 35 -21.22 26.55 13.74
CA GLN A 35 -20.66 25.21 13.53
C GLN A 35 -21.40 24.15 14.37
N THR A 36 -21.78 24.46 15.62
CA THR A 36 -22.60 23.57 16.47
C THR A 36 -23.99 23.37 15.88
N GLN A 37 -24.63 24.41 15.33
CA GLN A 37 -25.92 24.29 14.64
C GLN A 37 -25.80 23.47 13.34
N SER A 38 -24.72 23.65 12.56
CA SER A 38 -24.46 22.85 11.36
C SER A 38 -24.25 21.36 11.66
N ILE A 39 -23.56 21.06 12.77
CA ILE A 39 -23.34 19.68 13.24
C ILE A 39 -24.64 19.10 13.80
N SER A 40 -25.39 19.85 14.62
CA SER A 40 -26.67 19.41 15.20
C SER A 40 -27.74 19.09 14.15
N GLY A 41 -27.74 19.77 13.00
CA GLY A 41 -28.65 19.46 11.89
C GLY A 41 -28.25 18.21 11.09
N LYS A 42 -26.97 17.82 11.11
CA LYS A 42 -26.45 16.66 10.36
C LYS A 42 -26.51 15.35 11.16
N VAL A 43 -26.48 15.40 12.49
CA VAL A 43 -26.53 14.22 13.37
C VAL A 43 -27.82 13.40 13.21
N PRO A 44 -29.03 13.99 13.14
CA PRO A 44 -30.27 13.24 12.90
C PRO A 44 -30.30 12.58 11.52
N LEU A 45 -29.77 13.26 10.49
CA LEU A 45 -29.67 12.76 9.13
C LEU A 45 -28.68 11.59 9.02
N LEU A 46 -27.56 11.66 9.76
CA LEU A 46 -26.61 10.56 9.90
C LEU A 46 -27.23 9.36 10.62
N ASN A 47 -27.98 9.60 11.70
CA ASN A 47 -28.64 8.53 12.46
C ASN A 47 -29.75 7.83 11.65
N GLN A 48 -30.48 8.57 10.81
CA GLN A 48 -31.42 7.98 9.85
C GLN A 48 -30.67 7.14 8.80
N THR A 49 -29.58 7.66 8.26
CA THR A 49 -28.75 6.93 7.28
C THR A 49 -28.13 5.65 7.88
N VAL A 50 -27.70 5.70 9.15
CA VAL A 50 -27.16 4.56 9.89
C VAL A 50 -28.23 3.51 10.19
N ASN A 51 -29.45 3.92 10.55
CA ASN A 51 -30.57 2.99 10.76
C ASN A 51 -31.05 2.34 9.45
N GLU A 52 -31.02 3.07 8.33
CA GLU A 52 -31.28 2.51 7.00
C GLU A 52 -30.18 1.55 6.54
N LEU A 53 -28.90 1.82 6.86
CA LEU A 53 -27.77 0.90 6.62
C LEU A 53 -27.82 -0.34 7.51
N SER A 54 -28.34 -0.23 8.74
CA SER A 54 -28.47 -1.35 9.67
C SER A 54 -29.56 -2.36 9.27
N ASN A 55 -30.55 -1.92 8.50
CA ASN A 55 -31.68 -2.76 8.08
C ASN A 55 -31.55 -3.33 6.67
N GLN A 56 -30.41 -3.11 5.98
CA GLN A 56 -30.11 -3.82 4.74
C GLN A 56 -29.46 -5.18 5.04
N PRO A 57 -29.84 -6.26 4.32
CA PRO A 57 -29.15 -7.55 4.45
C PRO A 57 -27.67 -7.33 4.14
N ARG A 58 -26.76 -7.81 5.01
CA ARG A 58 -25.30 -7.66 4.88
C ARG A 58 -24.85 -8.07 3.48
N LYS A 59 -24.69 -7.09 2.59
CA LYS A 59 -23.84 -7.25 1.40
C LYS A 59 -22.44 -7.47 1.94
N SER A 60 -21.84 -8.61 1.59
CA SER A 60 -20.43 -8.93 1.83
C SER A 60 -19.59 -7.66 1.70
N SER A 61 -18.83 -7.32 2.74
CA SER A 61 -17.93 -6.16 2.73
C SER A 61 -17.07 -6.20 1.46
N LYS A 62 -17.05 -5.10 0.69
CA LYS A 62 -16.21 -4.94 -0.52
C LYS A 62 -14.70 -4.89 -0.20
N PHE A 63 -14.39 -4.75 1.08
CA PHE A 63 -13.05 -4.85 1.64
C PHE A 63 -12.93 -6.21 2.32
N ALA A 64 -11.78 -6.86 2.19
CA ALA A 64 -11.47 -7.98 3.08
C ALA A 64 -11.67 -7.45 4.51
N THR A 65 -12.37 -8.21 5.35
CA THR A 65 -12.45 -7.89 6.77
C THR A 65 -11.01 -7.65 7.25
N PRO A 66 -10.71 -6.57 8.00
CA PRO A 66 -9.38 -6.34 8.53
C PRO A 66 -9.05 -7.51 9.44
N LYS A 67 -8.40 -8.53 8.87
CA LYS A 67 -7.76 -9.55 9.66
C LYS A 67 -6.48 -8.88 10.09
N ASN A 68 -6.21 -8.90 11.38
CA ASN A 68 -4.96 -8.48 12.01
C ASN A 68 -3.77 -9.29 11.48
N ARG A 69 -3.49 -9.20 10.17
CA ARG A 69 -2.48 -9.97 9.46
C ARG A 69 -1.12 -9.38 9.80
N PRO A 70 -0.08 -10.22 9.99
CA PRO A 70 1.27 -9.73 10.27
C PRO A 70 1.75 -8.67 9.27
N ALA A 71 1.52 -8.88 7.97
CA ALA A 71 1.90 -7.93 6.92
C ALA A 71 1.17 -6.56 7.04
N GLU A 72 -0.12 -6.57 7.38
CA GLU A 72 -0.89 -5.33 7.60
C GLU A 72 -0.38 -4.58 8.83
N HIS A 73 -0.08 -5.30 9.92
CA HIS A 73 0.52 -4.71 11.12
C HIS A 73 1.91 -4.12 10.85
N ALA A 74 2.75 -4.81 10.08
CA ALA A 74 4.09 -4.35 9.72
C ALA A 74 4.02 -3.03 8.94
N CYS A 75 3.15 -2.96 7.92
CA CYS A 75 2.87 -1.73 7.18
C CYS A 75 2.36 -0.59 8.08
N GLU A 76 1.35 -0.85 8.93
CA GLU A 76 0.75 0.17 9.79
C GLU A 76 1.72 0.67 10.87
N LYS A 77 2.63 -0.17 11.35
CA LYS A 77 3.71 0.26 12.24
C LYS A 77 4.61 1.27 11.55
N ILE A 78 5.08 0.98 10.33
CA ILE A 78 5.94 1.90 9.56
C ILE A 78 5.22 3.22 9.27
N ARG A 79 3.93 3.14 8.92
CA ARG A 79 3.08 4.32 8.77
C ARG A 79 3.10 5.22 10.00
N LYS A 80 2.90 4.62 11.18
CA LYS A 80 2.88 5.35 12.44
C LYS A 80 4.24 5.96 12.75
N ASP A 81 5.31 5.20 12.54
CA ASP A 81 6.68 5.63 12.79
C ASP A 81 7.03 6.85 11.90
N LEU A 82 6.73 6.81 10.59
CA LEU A 82 6.95 7.95 9.69
C LEU A 82 6.13 9.19 10.08
N ARG A 83 4.86 9.00 10.44
CA ARG A 83 4.01 10.10 10.92
C ARG A 83 4.56 10.77 12.17
N SER A 84 5.15 9.98 13.08
CA SER A 84 5.71 10.49 14.33
C SER A 84 6.89 11.44 14.13
N ILE A 85 7.63 11.28 13.02
CA ILE A 85 8.76 12.15 12.64
C ILE A 85 8.37 13.23 11.63
N GLY A 86 7.06 13.45 11.40
CA GLY A 86 6.55 14.48 10.50
C GLY A 86 6.60 14.11 9.01
N LEU A 87 6.95 12.88 8.66
CA LEU A 87 6.90 12.39 7.28
C LEU A 87 5.50 11.83 6.99
N THR A 88 4.80 12.47 6.06
CA THR A 88 3.44 12.09 5.68
C THR A 88 3.39 11.13 4.49
N TYR A 89 4.55 10.82 3.90
CA TYR A 89 4.71 9.92 2.77
C TYR A 89 6.04 9.20 2.83
N ILE A 90 6.09 8.05 2.15
CA ILE A 90 7.35 7.36 1.94
C ILE A 90 7.97 7.91 0.67
N THR A 91 9.11 8.57 0.84
CA THR A 91 9.93 9.15 -0.23
C THR A 91 10.57 8.01 -1.03
N GLY A 92 10.00 7.75 -2.20
CA GLY A 92 10.49 6.72 -3.11
C GLY A 92 9.42 5.67 -3.42
N THR A 93 9.41 5.21 -4.65
CA THR A 93 8.56 4.10 -5.07
C THR A 93 9.07 2.83 -4.35
N PRO A 94 8.21 2.01 -3.70
CA PRO A 94 8.61 0.80 -2.98
C PRO A 94 8.96 -0.33 -3.96
N ILE A 95 9.82 -0.04 -4.92
CA ILE A 95 10.21 -0.97 -5.95
C ILE A 95 11.43 -1.70 -5.43
N TYR A 96 11.17 -2.68 -4.60
CA TYR A 96 12.19 -3.62 -4.17
C TYR A 96 12.24 -4.75 -5.17
N TYR A 97 13.41 -4.96 -5.75
CA TYR A 97 13.71 -6.19 -6.45
C TYR A 97 14.47 -7.07 -5.48
N PHE A 98 13.89 -8.22 -5.19
CA PHE A 98 14.55 -9.31 -4.49
C PHE A 98 15.06 -10.25 -5.54
N TRP A 99 16.37 -10.25 -5.78
CA TRP A 99 16.94 -11.16 -6.76
C TRP A 99 17.23 -12.48 -6.07
N LEU A 100 16.51 -13.52 -6.47
CA LEU A 100 16.88 -14.89 -6.14
C LEU A 100 18.07 -15.27 -7.02
N TYR A 101 19.21 -15.60 -6.41
CA TYR A 101 20.40 -16.01 -7.12
C TYR A 101 20.59 -17.53 -7.05
N THR A 102 20.78 -18.15 -8.21
CA THR A 102 21.12 -19.58 -8.32
C THR A 102 22.59 -19.71 -8.74
N PRO A 103 23.42 -20.51 -8.04
CA PRO A 103 24.84 -20.72 -8.42
C PRO A 103 25.06 -21.38 -9.80
N LYS A 104 24.04 -22.06 -10.37
CA LYS A 104 24.14 -22.70 -11.70
C LYS A 104 23.89 -21.69 -12.84
N LYS A 105 24.60 -21.89 -13.96
CA LYS A 105 24.80 -20.94 -15.10
C LYS A 105 23.55 -20.46 -15.86
N ASN A 106 22.33 -20.89 -15.53
CA ASN A 106 21.11 -20.39 -16.15
C ASN A 106 20.25 -19.68 -15.11
N ARG A 107 20.47 -18.36 -15.00
CA ARG A 107 19.86 -17.50 -13.97
C ARG A 107 18.37 -17.29 -14.25
N ASN A 108 17.51 -17.95 -13.48
CA ASN A 108 16.12 -17.53 -13.34
C ASN A 108 16.08 -16.49 -12.22
N PHE A 109 15.91 -15.23 -12.58
CA PHE A 109 15.66 -14.17 -11.63
C PHE A 109 14.17 -14.01 -11.45
N CYS A 110 13.70 -14.24 -10.23
CA CYS A 110 12.41 -13.77 -9.78
C CYS A 110 12.58 -12.53 -8.94
N ASN A 111 11.52 -11.72 -8.91
CA ASN A 111 11.36 -10.60 -8.01
C ASN A 111 10.36 -10.93 -6.90
N GLY A 112 10.12 -9.98 -6.01
CA GLY A 112 9.09 -10.10 -4.98
C GLY A 112 8.88 -8.76 -4.26
N ALA A 113 8.14 -8.79 -3.15
CA ALA A 113 7.92 -7.64 -2.30
C ALA A 113 8.15 -8.01 -0.82
N LEU A 114 8.86 -7.18 -0.06
CA LEU A 114 8.97 -7.33 1.39
C LEU A 114 7.62 -6.94 1.98
N ILE A 115 6.99 -7.83 2.74
CA ILE A 115 5.69 -7.59 3.37
C ILE A 115 5.79 -7.54 4.90
N ASP A 116 6.92 -8.00 5.45
CA ASP A 116 7.33 -7.88 6.85
C ASP A 116 8.87 -8.04 6.91
N LYS A 117 9.52 -7.72 8.03
CA LYS A 117 10.98 -7.70 8.22
C LYS A 117 11.68 -9.03 7.92
N ARG A 118 10.96 -10.15 7.86
CA ARG A 118 11.48 -11.47 7.46
C ARG A 118 10.72 -12.10 6.31
N PHE A 119 9.69 -11.46 5.75
CA PHE A 119 8.81 -12.11 4.81
C PHE A 119 8.81 -11.38 3.47
N VAL A 120 9.24 -12.11 2.43
CA VAL A 120 9.18 -11.66 1.04
C VAL A 120 8.11 -12.46 0.31
N LEU A 121 7.13 -11.77 -0.27
CA LEU A 121 6.11 -12.35 -1.13
C LEU A 121 6.63 -12.44 -2.57
N THR A 122 6.50 -13.60 -3.20
CA THR A 122 6.92 -13.87 -4.58
C THR A 122 6.03 -14.96 -5.20
N LEU A 123 6.44 -15.59 -6.31
CA LEU A 123 5.72 -16.69 -6.95
C LEU A 123 6.19 -18.05 -6.44
N SER A 124 5.30 -19.05 -6.42
CA SER A 124 5.68 -20.43 -6.10
C SER A 124 6.57 -21.07 -7.17
N ASP A 125 6.36 -20.72 -8.45
CA ASP A 125 7.16 -21.18 -9.60
C ASP A 125 8.61 -20.67 -9.57
N CYS A 126 8.89 -19.70 -8.70
CA CYS A 126 10.26 -19.26 -8.45
C CYS A 126 11.06 -20.27 -7.61
N PHE A 127 10.41 -21.27 -7.00
CA PHE A 127 11.03 -22.22 -6.08
C PHE A 127 11.31 -23.59 -6.73
N LEU A 128 12.44 -23.75 -7.40
CA LEU A 128 13.03 -25.02 -7.83
C LEU A 128 13.79 -25.75 -6.70
N PRO A 129 13.47 -27.02 -6.38
CA PRO A 129 14.24 -27.79 -5.40
C PRO A 129 15.74 -27.74 -5.77
N ASP A 130 16.60 -27.50 -4.76
CA ASP A 130 18.07 -27.47 -4.86
C ASP A 130 18.76 -26.17 -5.33
N THR A 131 18.09 -25.00 -5.31
CA THR A 131 18.69 -23.76 -5.86
C THR A 131 18.71 -22.50 -4.98
N PHE A 132 18.23 -22.54 -3.74
CA PHE A 132 18.04 -21.31 -2.94
C PHE A 132 18.92 -21.26 -1.72
N ILE A 133 19.82 -20.29 -1.68
CA ILE A 133 20.66 -20.04 -0.51
C ILE A 133 20.38 -18.64 0.02
N GLU A 134 20.14 -17.66 -0.87
CA GLU A 134 20.08 -16.26 -0.46
C GLU A 134 19.08 -15.40 -1.25
N VAL A 135 18.54 -14.39 -0.59
CA VAL A 135 17.75 -13.29 -1.16
C VAL A 135 18.60 -12.03 -1.19
N LYS A 136 18.85 -11.48 -2.38
CA LYS A 136 19.49 -10.17 -2.50
C LYS A 136 18.45 -9.06 -2.44
N LEU A 137 18.45 -8.30 -1.35
CA LEU A 137 17.59 -7.12 -1.20
C LEU A 137 18.28 -5.94 -1.88
N SER A 138 17.57 -5.24 -2.77
CA SER A 138 18.03 -3.95 -3.29
C SER A 138 18.28 -3.02 -2.09
N PHE A 139 19.44 -2.34 -2.05
CA PHE A 139 19.84 -1.38 -1.00
C PHE A 139 20.27 -1.95 0.37
N SER A 140 20.29 -3.28 0.54
CA SER A 140 20.89 -3.90 1.73
C SER A 140 22.40 -4.11 1.60
N SER A 141 23.09 -4.20 2.75
CA SER A 141 24.55 -4.41 2.84
C SER A 141 25.03 -5.79 2.37
N GLY A 142 24.11 -6.73 2.12
CA GLY A 142 24.45 -8.07 1.67
C GLY A 142 23.24 -8.98 1.46
N PRO A 143 23.44 -10.16 0.86
CA PRO A 143 22.39 -11.18 0.76
C PRO A 143 21.88 -11.59 2.15
N LYS A 144 20.60 -11.99 2.22
CA LYS A 144 19.99 -12.60 3.40
C LYS A 144 19.79 -14.09 3.16
N GLY A 145 20.11 -14.93 4.14
CA GLY A 145 19.85 -16.35 4.05
C GLY A 145 18.36 -16.66 4.12
N ILE A 146 17.99 -17.84 3.65
CA ILE A 146 16.61 -18.32 3.64
C ILE A 146 16.43 -19.33 4.77
N LYS A 147 15.48 -19.05 5.67
CA LYS A 147 15.07 -19.98 6.74
C LYS A 147 14.05 -20.99 6.23
N ALA A 148 13.04 -20.52 5.50
CA ALA A 148 11.98 -21.37 4.98
C ALA A 148 11.36 -20.80 3.70
N ILE A 149 10.78 -21.69 2.91
CA ILE A 149 9.98 -21.37 1.73
C ILE A 149 8.59 -21.93 1.95
N HIS A 150 7.58 -21.07 1.86
CA HIS A 150 6.17 -21.43 2.02
C HIS A 150 5.48 -21.27 0.67
N ARG A 151 5.18 -22.39 0.02
CA ARG A 151 4.38 -22.39 -1.22
C ARG A 151 2.91 -22.37 -0.88
N HIS A 152 2.10 -21.74 -1.71
CA HIS A 152 0.66 -21.88 -1.58
C HIS A 152 0.29 -23.38 -1.69
N PRO A 153 -0.51 -23.93 -0.77
CA PRO A 153 -0.78 -25.38 -0.72
C PRO A 153 -1.44 -25.91 -2.00
N ASP A 154 -2.28 -25.08 -2.63
CA ASP A 154 -2.97 -25.41 -3.88
C ASP A 154 -2.14 -25.13 -5.15
N TYR A 155 -0.88 -24.72 -5.02
CA TYR A 155 0.02 -24.56 -6.17
C TYR A 155 0.49 -25.92 -6.70
N SER A 156 0.40 -26.11 -8.01
CA SER A 156 0.99 -27.25 -8.72
C SER A 156 1.82 -26.78 -9.91
N SER A 157 3.00 -27.36 -10.09
CA SER A 157 3.87 -27.08 -11.23
C SER A 157 3.26 -27.53 -12.57
N GLU A 158 2.33 -28.48 -12.55
CA GLU A 158 1.59 -28.93 -13.74
C GLU A 158 0.60 -27.86 -14.23
N THR A 159 0.09 -27.05 -13.31
CA THR A 159 -0.81 -25.91 -13.56
C THR A 159 -0.18 -24.63 -13.03
N ALA A 160 1.06 -24.34 -13.44
CA ALA A 160 1.94 -23.33 -12.83
C ALA A 160 1.41 -21.89 -12.76
N SER A 161 0.25 -21.56 -13.34
CA SER A 161 -0.44 -20.27 -13.15
C SER A 161 -1.41 -20.25 -11.96
N LEU A 162 -1.99 -21.41 -11.59
CA LEU A 162 -2.94 -21.51 -10.48
C LEU A 162 -2.22 -21.35 -9.14
N HIS A 163 -2.74 -20.44 -8.31
CA HIS A 163 -2.19 -20.18 -6.97
C HIS A 163 -0.67 -19.93 -6.97
N ASN A 164 -0.14 -19.32 -8.03
CA ASN A 164 1.29 -19.11 -8.21
C ASN A 164 1.81 -17.95 -7.33
N ILE A 165 1.76 -18.15 -6.02
CA ILE A 165 2.19 -17.21 -4.99
C ILE A 165 2.88 -17.99 -3.88
N GLY A 166 3.84 -17.37 -3.20
CA GLY A 166 4.50 -17.98 -2.06
C GLY A 166 5.32 -16.96 -1.27
N LEU A 167 5.79 -17.40 -0.10
CA LEU A 167 6.53 -16.60 0.86
C LEU A 167 7.93 -17.17 1.05
N ILE A 168 8.90 -16.27 1.18
CA ILE A 168 10.23 -16.58 1.69
C ILE A 168 10.33 -16.03 3.10
N GLU A 169 10.68 -16.89 4.04
CA GLU A 169 11.08 -16.49 5.39
C GLU A 169 12.60 -16.35 5.44
N LEU A 170 13.08 -15.15 5.75
CA LEU A 170 14.49 -14.83 5.89
C LEU A 170 15.03 -15.35 7.24
N ASP A 171 16.30 -15.73 7.27
CA ASP A 171 17.00 -16.20 8.47
C ASP A 171 17.13 -15.15 9.58
N SER A 172 17.10 -13.88 9.20
CA SER A 172 17.31 -12.72 10.06
C SER A 172 16.41 -11.57 9.65
N ASP A 173 16.11 -10.69 10.60
CA ASP A 173 15.37 -9.46 10.33
C ASP A 173 16.15 -8.60 9.31
N VAL A 174 15.42 -7.97 8.41
CA VAL A 174 15.90 -6.85 7.61
C VAL A 174 15.79 -5.59 8.46
N ASP A 175 16.89 -4.85 8.56
CA ASP A 175 16.88 -3.52 9.16
C ASP A 175 16.19 -2.57 8.21
N TYR A 176 15.06 -2.01 8.64
CA TYR A 176 14.34 -1.07 7.81
C TYR A 176 15.14 0.21 7.62
N ALA A 177 15.12 0.69 6.39
CA ALA A 177 15.76 1.93 5.97
C ALA A 177 14.77 2.78 5.18
N HIS A 178 15.20 3.99 4.82
CA HIS A 178 14.41 4.94 4.04
C HIS A 178 13.84 4.34 2.74
N ASP A 179 14.58 3.42 2.16
CA ASP A 179 14.34 2.71 0.91
C ASP A 179 14.29 1.19 1.10
N LEU A 180 13.97 0.70 2.31
CA LEU A 180 13.77 -0.72 2.55
C LEU A 180 12.80 -0.93 3.70
N TYR A 181 11.52 -1.10 3.37
CA TYR A 181 10.43 -1.27 4.34
C TYR A 181 9.33 -2.16 3.75
N PRO A 182 8.43 -2.72 4.58
CA PRO A 182 7.34 -3.58 4.11
C PRO A 182 6.34 -2.79 3.27
N VAL A 183 5.95 -3.36 2.12
CA VAL A 183 4.85 -2.84 1.33
C VAL A 183 3.52 -3.18 1.98
N CYS A 184 2.55 -2.31 1.80
CA CYS A 184 1.19 -2.53 2.27
C CYS A 184 0.43 -3.36 1.24
N LEU A 185 -0.46 -4.26 1.68
CA LEU A 185 -1.25 -5.10 0.78
C LEU A 185 -2.50 -4.37 0.29
N TYR A 186 -2.92 -4.62 -0.95
CA TYR A 186 -4.20 -4.16 -1.46
C TYR A 186 -5.33 -5.08 -0.97
N THR A 187 -6.16 -4.59 -0.06
CA THR A 187 -7.18 -5.36 0.65
C THR A 187 -8.62 -5.11 0.16
N SER A 188 -8.76 -4.51 -1.02
CA SER A 188 -10.04 -4.28 -1.69
C SER A 188 -10.24 -5.29 -2.81
N GLN A 189 -11.47 -5.79 -2.95
CA GLN A 189 -11.82 -6.68 -4.06
C GLN A 189 -12.03 -5.91 -5.37
N LEU A 190 -12.16 -4.57 -5.30
CA LEU A 190 -12.40 -3.74 -6.47
C LEU A 190 -11.14 -3.62 -7.31
N ASN A 191 -11.29 -3.81 -8.62
CA ASN A 191 -10.20 -3.55 -9.55
C ASN A 191 -9.93 -2.03 -9.64
N PRO A 192 -8.69 -1.58 -9.41
CA PRO A 192 -8.32 -0.18 -9.57
C PRO A 192 -8.32 0.20 -11.06
N LYS A 193 -8.51 1.51 -11.33
CA LYS A 193 -8.51 2.02 -12.71
C LYS A 193 -7.10 2.04 -13.33
N ILE A 194 -6.11 2.38 -12.52
CA ILE A 194 -4.71 2.52 -12.92
C ILE A 194 -3.86 1.68 -11.96
N LEU A 195 -2.99 0.88 -12.53
CA LEU A 195 -1.95 0.14 -11.84
C LEU A 195 -0.59 0.76 -12.16
N LYS A 196 0.41 0.55 -11.32
CA LYS A 196 1.77 1.06 -11.53
C LYS A 196 2.81 -0.03 -11.29
N ASN A 197 3.84 -0.04 -12.13
CA ASN A 197 5.11 -0.71 -11.85
C ASN A 197 6.21 0.37 -11.83
N ARG A 198 7.49 -0.04 -11.83
CA ARG A 198 8.61 0.91 -11.84
C ARG A 198 8.60 1.88 -13.00
N TYR A 199 8.25 1.39 -14.18
CA TYR A 199 8.58 2.03 -15.45
C TYR A 199 7.37 2.66 -16.12
N SER A 200 6.16 2.22 -15.78
CA SER A 200 4.93 2.57 -16.48
C SER A 200 3.72 2.46 -15.58
N GLU A 201 2.69 3.23 -15.94
CA GLU A 201 1.31 2.90 -15.60
C GLU A 201 0.84 1.72 -16.45
N LEU A 202 -0.09 0.95 -15.89
CA LEU A 202 -0.70 -0.20 -16.52
C LEU A 202 -2.21 -0.07 -16.47
N GLN A 203 -2.84 -0.67 -17.46
CA GLN A 203 -4.28 -0.77 -17.58
C GLN A 203 -4.69 -2.24 -17.48
N ILE A 204 -5.78 -2.51 -16.75
CA ILE A 204 -6.48 -3.79 -16.81
C ILE A 204 -7.22 -3.86 -18.15
N VAL A 205 -6.96 -4.93 -18.90
CA VAL A 205 -7.52 -5.12 -20.24
C VAL A 205 -8.36 -6.40 -20.29
N ALA A 206 -9.04 -6.65 -21.41
CA ALA A 206 -9.89 -7.82 -21.53
C ALA A 206 -9.07 -9.12 -21.46
N ASP A 207 -9.59 -10.15 -20.80
CA ASP A 207 -8.92 -11.45 -20.65
C ASP A 207 -8.48 -12.04 -22.00
N THR A 208 -9.26 -11.81 -23.06
CA THR A 208 -8.96 -12.22 -24.44
C THR A 208 -7.65 -11.67 -24.99
N GLU A 209 -7.18 -10.52 -24.49
CA GLU A 209 -5.92 -9.91 -24.91
C GLU A 209 -4.68 -10.65 -24.37
N CYS A 210 -4.80 -11.32 -23.21
CA CYS A 210 -3.76 -12.19 -22.66
C CYS A 210 -3.89 -13.65 -23.14
N GLY A 211 -4.96 -13.98 -23.86
CA GLY A 211 -5.26 -15.33 -24.33
C GLY A 211 -6.03 -16.15 -23.28
N LYS A 212 -5.62 -17.40 -23.06
CA LYS A 212 -6.36 -18.32 -22.20
C LYS A 212 -6.20 -17.95 -20.72
N LYS A 213 -7.31 -17.68 -20.05
CA LYS A 213 -7.38 -17.52 -18.60
C LYS A 213 -7.47 -18.87 -17.92
N TYR A 214 -6.65 -19.08 -16.89
CA TYR A 214 -6.63 -20.34 -16.15
C TYR A 214 -7.35 -20.23 -14.80
N THR A 215 -7.45 -19.03 -14.22
CA THR A 215 -8.04 -18.81 -12.90
C THR A 215 -8.72 -17.46 -12.76
N SER A 216 -9.68 -17.36 -11.85
CA SER A 216 -10.27 -16.10 -11.39
C SER A 216 -9.32 -15.24 -10.53
N THR A 217 -8.21 -15.83 -10.05
CA THR A 217 -7.19 -15.16 -9.24
C THR A 217 -6.16 -14.38 -10.05
N GLU A 218 -6.25 -14.42 -11.38
CA GLU A 218 -5.40 -13.65 -12.29
C GLU A 218 -6.20 -12.53 -12.97
N VAL A 219 -5.49 -11.47 -13.35
CA VAL A 219 -6.03 -10.39 -14.16
C VAL A 219 -5.07 -10.03 -15.30
N CYS A 220 -5.65 -9.76 -16.48
CA CYS A 220 -4.91 -9.39 -17.67
C CYS A 220 -4.60 -7.89 -17.64
N VAL A 221 -3.33 -7.53 -17.83
CA VAL A 221 -2.88 -6.13 -17.82
C VAL A 221 -1.96 -5.83 -18.99
N ARG A 222 -1.85 -4.55 -19.34
CA ARG A 222 -0.95 -4.05 -20.38
C ARG A 222 -0.22 -2.79 -19.91
N ASN A 223 1.09 -2.73 -20.18
CA ASN A 223 1.89 -1.53 -19.96
C ASN A 223 1.46 -0.42 -20.94
N LEU A 224 1.25 0.81 -20.44
CA LEU A 224 0.93 1.97 -21.29
C LEU A 224 2.15 2.47 -22.08
N LYS A 225 3.35 2.32 -21.53
CA LYS A 225 4.63 2.62 -22.19
C LYS A 225 5.36 1.33 -22.55
N HIS A 226 6.37 1.40 -23.43
CA HIS A 226 7.26 0.25 -23.67
C HIS A 226 8.00 -0.10 -22.38
N GLY A 227 7.98 -1.37 -22.02
CA GLY A 227 8.64 -1.88 -20.84
C GLY A 227 8.59 -3.40 -20.83
N SER A 228 9.61 -4.01 -20.27
CA SER A 228 9.62 -5.45 -19.98
C SER A 228 9.37 -5.65 -18.50
N VAL A 229 8.65 -6.70 -18.16
CA VAL A 229 8.40 -7.11 -16.76
C VAL A 229 8.96 -8.48 -16.52
N SER A 230 9.43 -8.74 -15.31
CA SER A 230 9.98 -10.04 -14.92
C SER A 230 9.04 -10.81 -13.99
N SER A 231 9.22 -12.13 -13.90
CA SER A 231 8.43 -12.96 -12.99
C SER A 231 8.58 -12.49 -11.53
N GLY A 232 7.46 -12.45 -10.80
CA GLY A 232 7.39 -11.96 -9.42
C GLY A 232 7.49 -10.45 -9.28
N GLU A 233 7.51 -9.69 -10.38
CA GLU A 233 7.57 -8.22 -10.31
C GLU A 233 6.32 -7.67 -9.62
N PRO A 234 6.48 -6.84 -8.57
CA PRO A 234 5.36 -6.21 -7.89
C PRO A 234 4.60 -5.20 -8.75
N ILE A 235 3.28 -5.28 -8.72
CA ILE A 235 2.37 -4.31 -9.31
C ILE A 235 1.58 -3.62 -8.19
N TYR A 236 1.53 -2.30 -8.23
CA TYR A 236 0.98 -1.47 -7.18
C TYR A 236 -0.26 -0.70 -7.62
N VAL A 237 -1.11 -0.38 -6.65
CA VAL A 237 -2.11 0.69 -6.76
C VAL A 237 -1.53 1.93 -6.09
N GLU A 238 -1.58 3.07 -6.79
CA GLU A 238 -1.26 4.35 -6.18
C GLU A 238 -2.52 4.92 -5.51
N GLU A 239 -2.42 5.27 -4.24
CA GLU A 239 -3.47 5.93 -3.46
C GLU A 239 -3.13 7.40 -3.21
N ILE A 240 -4.17 8.24 -3.12
CA ILE A 240 -4.05 9.66 -2.81
C ILE A 240 -3.62 9.87 -1.34
N GLU A 241 -4.00 8.93 -0.46
CA GLU A 241 -3.71 8.96 0.96
C GLU A 241 -2.79 7.81 1.36
N TYR A 242 -1.94 8.04 2.37
CA TYR A 242 -0.94 7.08 2.83
C TYR A 242 -1.56 5.72 3.21
N PRO A 243 -0.94 4.57 2.88
CA PRO A 243 0.31 4.38 2.14
C PRO A 243 0.11 4.59 0.63
N ILE A 244 1.01 5.37 0.01
CA ILE A 244 0.87 5.79 -1.39
C ILE A 244 0.83 4.59 -2.34
N TYR A 245 1.51 3.48 -2.01
CA TYR A 245 1.52 2.30 -2.86
C TYR A 245 1.07 1.06 -2.08
N LYS A 246 0.06 0.37 -2.61
CA LYS A 246 -0.40 -0.92 -2.10
C LYS A 246 -0.18 -2.01 -3.13
N LEU A 247 0.40 -3.13 -2.70
CA LEU A 247 0.68 -4.28 -3.54
C LEU A 247 -0.64 -4.92 -4.01
N PHE A 248 -0.90 -4.80 -5.31
CA PHE A 248 -2.08 -5.33 -5.95
C PHE A 248 -1.87 -6.76 -6.45
N GLY A 249 -0.71 -7.01 -7.07
CA GLY A 249 -0.45 -8.27 -7.74
C GLY A 249 1.03 -8.49 -8.02
N LEU A 250 1.35 -9.71 -8.46
CA LEU A 250 2.67 -10.12 -8.90
C LEU A 250 2.61 -10.59 -10.35
N VAL A 251 3.59 -10.18 -11.16
CA VAL A 251 3.71 -10.63 -12.55
C VAL A 251 3.98 -12.13 -12.60
N GLY A 252 3.09 -12.92 -13.21
CA GLY A 252 3.21 -14.37 -13.21
C GLY A 252 4.37 -14.90 -14.08
N LYS A 253 4.55 -14.33 -15.28
CA LYS A 253 5.65 -14.67 -16.19
C LYS A 253 6.20 -13.44 -16.88
N LYS A 254 7.48 -13.51 -17.24
CA LYS A 254 8.17 -12.47 -18.00
C LYS A 254 7.41 -12.10 -19.27
N SER A 255 7.21 -10.80 -19.48
CA SER A 255 6.60 -10.25 -20.69
C SER A 255 7.45 -9.09 -21.21
N TYR A 256 7.40 -8.90 -22.53
CA TYR A 256 8.21 -7.91 -23.24
C TYR A 256 7.31 -7.01 -24.07
N ASP A 257 7.75 -5.77 -24.26
CA ASP A 257 7.05 -4.73 -25.00
C ASP A 257 5.64 -4.45 -24.43
N ARG A 258 4.76 -3.84 -25.24
CA ARG A 258 3.37 -3.55 -24.85
C ARG A 258 2.46 -4.79 -24.91
N LYS A 259 3.01 -6.01 -24.88
CA LYS A 259 2.20 -7.23 -24.90
C LYS A 259 1.45 -7.37 -23.58
N PRO A 260 0.13 -7.65 -23.61
CA PRO A 260 -0.62 -7.98 -22.40
C PRO A 260 -0.08 -9.21 -21.69
N TYR A 261 -0.19 -9.26 -20.38
CA TYR A 261 0.26 -10.39 -19.56
C TYR A 261 -0.60 -10.57 -18.29
N TRP A 262 -0.53 -11.77 -17.73
CA TRP A 262 -1.22 -12.13 -16.50
C TRP A 262 -0.45 -11.69 -15.25
N ILE A 263 -1.17 -11.13 -14.29
CA ILE A 263 -0.69 -10.90 -12.94
C ILE A 263 -1.59 -11.65 -11.94
N GLY A 264 -1.00 -12.29 -10.94
CA GLY A 264 -1.74 -12.91 -9.84
C GLY A 264 -2.17 -11.84 -8.84
N LYS A 265 -3.46 -11.82 -8.49
CA LYS A 265 -4.03 -10.85 -7.54
C LYS A 265 -3.68 -11.26 -6.11
N VAL A 266 -3.00 -10.38 -5.38
CA VAL A 266 -2.68 -10.63 -3.96
C VAL A 266 -3.94 -10.70 -3.10
N PHE A 267 -5.00 -9.96 -3.45
CA PHE A 267 -6.27 -9.97 -2.74
C PHE A 267 -6.85 -11.38 -2.53
N ASP A 268 -6.77 -12.24 -3.56
CA ASP A 268 -7.34 -13.59 -3.51
C ASP A 268 -6.50 -14.57 -2.67
N HIS A 269 -5.35 -14.12 -2.17
CA HIS A 269 -4.41 -14.91 -1.38
C HIS A 269 -4.11 -14.27 -0.02
N LEU A 270 -4.89 -13.29 0.44
CA LEU A 270 -4.64 -12.61 1.72
C LEU A 270 -4.75 -13.52 2.95
N ASP A 271 -5.47 -14.64 2.84
CA ASP A 271 -5.63 -15.58 3.94
C ASP A 271 -4.47 -16.57 4.06
N PHE A 272 -3.71 -16.75 2.97
CA PHE A 272 -2.45 -17.48 2.93
C PHE A 272 -1.32 -16.58 3.50
#